data_AF-A0A355BHN4-F1
#
_entry.id   AF-A0A355BHN4-F1
#
_cell.length_a   1.000
_cell.length_b   1.000
_cell.length_c   1.000
_cell.angle_alpha   90.00
_cell.angle_beta   90.00
_cell.angle_gamma   90.00
#
_symmetry.space_group_name_H-M   'P 1'
#
loop_
_entity.id
_entity.type
_entity.pdbx_description
1 polymer ?
#
loop_
_entity_poly.entity_id
_entity_poly.type
_entity_poly.pdbx_seq_one_letter_code
_entity_poly.pdbx_strand_id
1 'polypeptide(L)' 'MKILLTGYEPFGGETINPALEAVKQLHGQTIGGAQVVSAQLPVVWDSVLPKLVAALEEHQPDVVISIGQA' A
#
# COMPACT_ATOMS: atom_id res chain seq x y z
N MET A 1 -11.51 13.46 0.02
CA MET A 1 -10.41 12.87 -0.76
C MET A 1 -9.92 11.63 -0.04
N LYS A 2 -9.65 10.54 -0.74
CA LYS A 2 -9.09 9.31 -0.21
C LYS A 2 -7.81 8.95 -0.95
N ILE A 3 -6.77 8.64 -0.20
CA ILE A 3 -5.45 8.25 -0.72
C ILE A 3 -5.23 6.78 -0.38
N LEU A 4 -4.88 5.98 -1.38
CA LEU A 4 -4.39 4.62 -1.19
C LEU A 4 -2.86 4.64 -1.20
N LEU A 5 -2.27 4.25 -0.06
CA LEU A 5 -0.84 3.97 0.03
C LEU A 5 -0.61 2.47 -0.16
N THR A 6 0.35 2.08 -0.98
CA THR A 6 0.74 0.68 -1.13
C THR A 6 2.18 0.46 -0.69
N GLY A 7 2.42 -0.63 0.03
CA GLY A 7 3.74 -1.14 0.35
C GLY A 7 3.83 -2.62 0.00
N TYR A 8 5.04 -3.14 -0.13
CA TYR A 8 5.27 -4.54 -0.52
C TYR A 8 5.68 -5.40 0.66
N GLU A 9 5.34 -6.68 0.63
CA GLU A 9 5.86 -7.64 1.61
C GLU A 9 7.41 -7.71 1.58
N PRO A 10 8.05 -8.25 2.63
CA PRO A 10 9.50 -8.48 2.65
C PRO A 10 9.94 -9.39 1.50
N PHE A 11 11.15 -9.16 0.97
CA PHE A 11 11.73 -9.94 -0.12
C PHE A 11 13.25 -10.07 0.06
N GLY A 12 13.89 -10.92 -0.74
CA GLY A 12 15.36 -11.06 -0.72
C GLY A 12 15.93 -11.70 0.55
N GLY A 13 15.11 -12.42 1.33
CA GLY A 13 15.51 -12.99 2.62
C GLY A 13 15.31 -12.06 3.82
N GLU A 14 14.84 -10.83 3.58
CA GLU A 14 14.49 -9.89 4.64
C GLU A 14 13.22 -10.32 5.38
N THR A 15 13.16 -9.99 6.67
CA THR A 15 11.97 -10.26 7.51
C THR A 15 11.05 -9.05 7.61
N ILE A 16 11.54 -7.87 7.22
CA ILE A 16 10.81 -6.61 7.23
C ILE A 16 10.96 -5.90 5.89
N ASN A 17 9.98 -5.06 5.56
CA ASN A 17 10.08 -4.08 4.49
C ASN A 17 9.76 -2.70 5.08
N PRO A 18 10.74 -1.79 5.26
CA PRO A 18 10.52 -0.49 5.89
C PRO A 18 9.45 0.36 5.18
N ALA A 19 9.29 0.22 3.86
CA ALA A 19 8.24 0.93 3.13
C ALA A 19 6.85 0.46 3.57
N LEU A 20 6.66 -0.85 3.72
CA LEU A 20 5.41 -1.41 4.22
C LEU A 20 5.13 -0.98 5.67
N GLU A 21 6.15 -0.98 6.53
CA GLU A 21 5.99 -0.56 7.92
C GLU A 21 5.62 0.92 8.04
N ALA A 22 6.19 1.79 7.20
CA ALA A 22 5.79 3.19 7.12
C ALA A 22 4.34 3.35 6.64
N VAL A 23 3.95 2.60 5.59
CA VAL A 23 2.58 2.62 5.04
C VAL A 23 1.54 2.15 6.06
N LYS A 24 1.86 1.12 6.86
CA LYS A 24 0.98 0.62 7.94
C LYS A 24 0.72 1.67 9.01
N GLN A 25 1.75 2.43 9.41
CA GLN A 25 1.60 3.46 10.44
C GLN A 25 0.63 4.58 10.02
N LEU A 26 0.51 4.87 8.73
CA LEU A 26 -0.37 5.91 8.19
C LEU A 26 -1.80 5.43 7.93
N HIS A 27 -2.06 4.12 8.01
CA HIS A 27 -3.38 3.56 7.74
C HIS A 27 -4.45 4.12 8.68
N GLY A 28 -5.59 4.54 8.12
CA GLY A 28 -6.73 5.07 8.88
C GLY A 28 -6.55 6.50 9.37
N GLN A 29 -5.39 7.12 9.16
CA GLN A 29 -5.17 8.51 9.52
C GLN A 29 -5.91 9.46 8.58
N THR A 30 -6.21 10.66 9.07
CA THR A 30 -6.67 11.78 8.24
C THR A 30 -5.60 12.86 8.25
N ILE A 31 -5.07 13.21 7.08
CA ILE A 31 -3.96 14.15 6.92
C ILE A 31 -4.41 15.25 5.94
N GLY A 32 -4.41 16.51 6.37
CA GLY A 32 -4.86 17.63 5.53
C GLY A 32 -6.30 17.48 5.01
N GLY A 33 -7.16 16.75 5.72
CA GLY A 33 -8.54 16.44 5.30
C GLY A 33 -8.68 15.27 4.32
N ALA A 34 -7.57 14.61 3.94
CA ALA A 34 -7.59 13.38 3.14
C ALA A 34 -7.56 12.15 4.04
N GLN A 35 -8.43 11.17 3.76
CA GLN A 35 -8.43 9.87 4.45
C GLN A 35 -7.37 8.95 3.82
N VAL A 36 -6.52 8.36 4.65
CA VAL A 36 -5.49 7.41 4.20
C VAL A 36 -5.96 5.99 4.43
N VAL A 37 -5.92 5.19 3.36
CA VAL A 37 -6.05 3.73 3.41
C VAL A 37 -4.77 3.11 2.87
N SER A 38 -4.47 1.89 3.30
CA SER A 38 -3.19 1.24 3.03
C SER A 38 -3.42 -0.19 2.59
N ALA A 39 -2.66 -0.65 1.59
CA ALA A 39 -2.67 -2.03 1.14
C ALA A 39 -1.25 -2.61 1.09
N GLN A 40 -1.10 -3.83 1.58
CA GLN A 40 0.09 -4.65 1.36
C GLN A 40 -0.04 -5.39 0.03
N LEU A 41 0.99 -5.30 -0.81
CA LEU A 41 1.10 -6.00 -2.08
C LEU A 41 2.15 -7.12 -2.00
N PRO A 42 1.92 -8.24 -2.69
CA PRO A 42 2.91 -9.31 -2.76
C PRO A 42 4.09 -8.94 -3.66
N VAL A 43 5.27 -9.51 -3.40
CA VAL A 43 6.44 -9.41 -4.30
C VAL A 43 6.43 -10.60 -5.27
N VAL A 44 5.27 -10.81 -5.90
CA VAL A 44 5.02 -11.91 -6.83
C VAL A 44 4.27 -11.35 -8.04
N TRP A 45 4.85 -11.55 -9.23
CA TRP A 45 4.41 -10.91 -10.47
C TRP A 45 2.94 -11.22 -10.82
N ASP A 46 2.53 -12.48 -10.69
CA ASP A 46 1.19 -12.89 -11.11
C ASP A 46 0.09 -12.48 -10.12
N SER A 47 0.44 -12.20 -8.86
CA SER A 47 -0.54 -11.89 -7.81
C SER A 47 -0.59 -10.40 -7.45
N VAL A 48 0.42 -9.60 -7.78
CA VAL A 48 0.47 -8.18 -7.44
C VAL A 48 -0.66 -7.39 -8.11
N LEU A 49 -0.88 -7.59 -9.41
CA LEU A 49 -1.87 -6.82 -10.16
C LEU A 49 -3.31 -7.14 -9.69
N PRO A 50 -3.73 -8.41 -9.55
CA PRO A 50 -5.04 -8.73 -8.98
C PRO A 50 -5.25 -8.11 -7.58
N LYS A 51 -4.21 -8.11 -6.72
CA LYS A 51 -4.35 -7.54 -5.38
C LYS A 51 -4.46 -6.02 -5.39
N LEU A 52 -3.72 -5.34 -6.27
CA LEU A 52 -3.84 -3.89 -6.46
C LEU A 52 -5.24 -3.54 -6.98
N VAL A 53 -5.73 -4.23 -8.01
CA VAL A 53 -7.07 -3.99 -8.56
C VAL A 53 -8.15 -4.14 -7.50
N ALA A 54 -8.11 -5.20 -6.69
CA ALA A 54 -9.06 -5.39 -5.60
C ALA A 54 -9.02 -4.22 -4.58
N ALA A 55 -7.82 -3.72 -4.24
CA ALA A 55 -7.69 -2.57 -3.33
C ALA A 55 -8.23 -1.27 -3.94
N LEU A 56 -8.06 -1.07 -5.25
CA LEU A 56 -8.64 0.07 -5.96
C LEU A 56 -10.17 -0.02 -5.99
N GLU A 57 -10.72 -1.19 -6.28
CA GLU A 57 -12.17 -1.42 -6.30
C GLU A 57 -12.80 -1.25 -4.92
N GLU A 58 -12.17 -1.80 -3.88
CA GLU A 58 -12.65 -1.73 -2.49
C GLU A 58 -12.66 -0.29 -1.96
N HIS A 59 -11.59 0.45 -2.23
CA HIS A 59 -11.40 1.75 -1.59
C HIS A 59 -11.86 2.93 -2.45
N GLN A 60 -11.91 2.79 -3.78
CA GLN A 60 -12.20 3.87 -4.72
C GLN A 60 -11.39 5.14 -4.40
N PRO A 61 -10.04 5.07 -4.35
CA PRO A 61 -9.21 6.21 -3.99
C PRO A 61 -9.13 7.25 -5.11
N ASP A 62 -8.92 8.51 -4.75
CA ASP A 62 -8.65 9.59 -5.70
C ASP A 62 -7.19 9.58 -6.18
N VAL A 63 -6.28 9.14 -5.31
CA VAL A 63 -4.83 9.09 -5.55
C VAL A 63 -4.25 7.79 -5.01
N VAL A 64 -3.31 7.22 -5.75
CA VAL A 64 -2.54 6.04 -5.34
C VAL A 64 -1.07 6.41 -5.27
N ILE A 65 -0.40 6.06 -4.18
CA ILE A 65 1.04 6.24 -4.00
C ILE A 65 1.64 4.88 -3.64
N SER A 66 2.48 4.36 -4.53
CA SER A 66 3.19 3.10 -4.31
C SER A 66 4.59 3.35 -3.78
N ILE A 67 4.90 2.75 -2.63
CA ILE A 67 6.16 2.96 -1.91
C ILE A 67 6.90 1.63 -1.85
N GLY A 68 8.17 1.64 -2.25
CA GLY A 68 9.04 0.47 -2.27
C GLY A 68 10.32 0.69 -1.47
N GLN A 69 10.92 -0.40 -1.02
CA GLN A 69 12.29 -0.44 -0.50
C GLN A 69 13.27 -0.54 -1.68
N ALA A 70 14.39 0.19 -1.60
CA ALA A 70 15.48 0.20 -2.59
C ALA A 70 16.76 -0.34 -1.98
#